data_AF-A0A318S6J7-F1
#
_entry.id   AF-A0A318S6J7-F1
#
_cell.length_a   1.000
_cell.length_b   1.000
_cell.length_c   1.000
_cell.angle_alpha   90.00
_cell.angle_beta   90.00
_cell.angle_gamma   90.00
#
_symmetry.space_group_name_H-M   'P 1'
#
loop_
_entity.id
_entity.type
_entity.pdbx_description
1 polymer ?
#
loop_
_entity_poly.entity_id
_entity_poly.type
_entity_poly.pdbx_seq_one_letter_code
_entity_poly.pdbx_strand_id
1 'polypeptide(L)'
;MTDPASPPLDDEDVTTRRIERLLDLENAAWLQLLVSSLPPGDVTRLYRDAFVGKSEHLGRVLVRRPLKDVRSEHVLEALEKLREHQPALLRRFVLTWLARHDDDLNAMQRHEAPDVAADVLDVASWLLSAEGRADDRAALQHARSQVRALTIELHEQQRVARDATLAHERLSNEHGKLTRRLEQLQARHAQQSQEERNALVRKHDRELLRLRTAAQRAQDDIDAARGHLDAVRAQHERDARLAEARWAQERDALQRRVDALEAQRNAESHALVSEARAQLRRERFEFEEQQQALRRQLREQHERVVDLEGQLAERAEPTLDAQLLDDALIVNYPALHDEPIERFVGLFDAYRAFLAQRHDDATLSRASNIAAFSHRAPRGLLVVGLERLLEDGANLPLARYLRMSVFRQEAVLQRLIDAVESPRLPRSS
;
A
#
# COMPACT_ATOMS: atom_id res chain seq x y z
N MET A 1 -26.86 48.52 132.29
CA MET A 1 -28.23 48.65 132.81
C MET A 1 -29.08 47.71 131.99
N THR A 2 -29.25 46.50 132.48
CA THR A 2 -30.00 45.42 131.84
C THR A 2 -31.47 45.64 132.16
N ASP A 3 -32.26 45.99 131.14
CA ASP A 3 -33.72 46.01 131.22
C ASP A 3 -34.22 44.62 131.65
N PRO A 4 -35.20 44.53 132.56
CA PRO A 4 -35.79 43.25 132.92
C PRO A 4 -36.49 42.65 131.69
N ALA A 5 -36.07 41.44 131.33
CA ALA A 5 -36.65 40.65 130.26
C ALA A 5 -38.17 40.56 130.44
N SER A 6 -38.92 41.09 129.47
CA SER A 6 -40.36 40.82 129.38
C SER A 6 -40.57 39.31 129.30
N PRO A 7 -41.57 38.75 130.01
CA PRO A 7 -41.86 37.33 129.97
C PRO A 7 -42.15 36.89 128.52
N PRO A 8 -41.83 35.63 128.15
CA PRO A 8 -42.23 35.08 126.86
C PRO A 8 -43.74 35.24 126.71
N LEU A 9 -44.16 35.93 125.65
CA LEU A 9 -45.57 36.02 125.27
C LEU A 9 -46.02 34.62 124.87
N ASP A 10 -47.14 34.15 125.39
CA ASP A 10 -47.73 32.87 124.98
C ASP A 10 -47.98 32.88 123.46
N ASP A 11 -47.72 31.77 122.75
CA ASP A 11 -47.87 31.67 121.28
C ASP A 11 -49.29 32.02 120.80
N GLU A 12 -50.29 31.86 121.68
CA GLU A 12 -51.68 32.25 121.45
C GLU A 12 -51.86 33.79 121.36
N ASP A 13 -51.05 34.56 122.10
CA ASP A 13 -51.05 36.03 122.07
C ASP A 13 -50.44 36.57 120.77
N VAL A 14 -49.38 35.94 120.24
CA VAL A 14 -48.72 36.37 119.00
C VAL A 14 -49.64 36.18 117.80
N THR A 15 -50.27 35.02 117.70
CA THR A 15 -51.21 34.71 116.61
C THR A 15 -52.42 35.65 116.64
N THR A 16 -52.95 35.94 117.83
CA THR A 16 -54.07 36.89 117.99
C THR A 16 -53.69 38.29 117.52
N ARG A 17 -52.49 38.78 117.90
CA ARG A 17 -51.99 40.09 117.44
C ARG A 17 -51.76 40.14 115.93
N ARG A 18 -51.24 39.07 115.32
CA ARG A 18 -51.09 38.97 113.85
C ARG A 18 -52.43 39.10 113.13
N ILE A 19 -53.44 38.41 113.64
CA ILE A 19 -54.79 38.45 113.08
C ILE A 19 -55.38 39.86 113.19
N GLU A 20 -55.33 40.47 114.37
CA GLU A 20 -55.85 41.82 114.59
C GLU A 20 -55.16 42.83 113.68
N ARG A 21 -53.84 42.74 113.56
CA ARG A 21 -53.05 43.65 112.73
C ARG A 21 -53.38 43.55 111.24
N LEU A 22 -53.57 42.33 110.73
CA LEU A 22 -53.95 42.10 109.32
C LEU A 22 -55.39 42.52 109.02
N LEU A 23 -56.26 42.52 110.03
CA LEU A 23 -57.65 42.95 109.90
C LEU A 23 -57.84 44.46 110.11
N ASP A 24 -56.81 45.16 110.59
CA ASP A 24 -56.83 46.61 110.76
C ASP A 24 -57.08 47.34 109.43
N LEU A 25 -57.91 48.40 109.48
CA LEU A 25 -58.29 49.21 108.34
C LEU A 25 -57.09 49.85 107.65
N GLU A 26 -56.09 50.25 108.44
CA GLU A 26 -54.86 50.90 107.95
C GLU A 26 -53.98 49.94 107.14
N ASN A 27 -54.18 48.63 107.27
CA ASN A 27 -53.34 47.59 106.66
C ASN A 27 -54.02 46.89 105.47
N ALA A 28 -55.00 47.54 104.84
CA ALA A 28 -55.79 46.99 103.72
C ALA A 28 -54.94 46.44 102.56
N ALA A 29 -53.84 47.12 102.22
CA ALA A 29 -52.93 46.69 101.16
C ALA A 29 -52.23 45.36 101.48
N TRP A 30 -51.88 45.14 102.75
CA TRP A 30 -51.26 43.91 103.22
C TRP A 30 -52.26 42.76 103.25
N LEU A 31 -53.51 43.03 103.62
CA LEU A 31 -54.57 42.05 103.52
C LEU A 31 -54.83 41.65 102.06
N GLN A 32 -54.80 42.59 101.12
CA GLN A 32 -54.95 42.30 99.70
C GLN A 32 -53.79 41.43 99.18
N LEU A 33 -52.56 41.77 99.54
CA LEU A 33 -51.37 41.01 99.17
C LEU A 33 -51.38 39.60 99.78
N LEU A 34 -51.84 39.49 101.03
CA LEU A 34 -52.03 38.20 101.71
C LEU A 34 -53.01 37.32 100.94
N VAL A 35 -54.19 37.84 100.61
CA VAL A 35 -55.21 37.07 99.89
C VAL A 35 -54.76 36.74 98.47
N SER A 36 -53.99 37.60 97.80
CA SER A 36 -53.47 37.31 96.46
C SER A 36 -52.36 36.25 96.47
N SER A 37 -51.63 36.12 97.58
CA SER A 37 -50.59 35.11 97.74
C SER A 37 -51.14 33.71 98.06
N LEU A 38 -52.40 33.60 98.50
CA LEU A 38 -53.08 32.32 98.63
C LEU A 38 -53.36 31.70 97.26
N PRO A 39 -53.31 30.36 97.10
CA PRO A 39 -53.68 29.72 95.85
C PRO A 39 -55.08 30.14 95.40
N PRO A 40 -55.31 30.43 94.11
CA PRO A 40 -56.60 30.86 93.59
C PRO A 40 -57.78 29.97 93.98
N GLY A 41 -57.53 28.65 94.09
CA GLY A 41 -58.52 27.66 94.53
C GLY A 41 -58.93 27.81 95.99
N ASP A 42 -57.99 28.14 96.88
CA ASP A 42 -58.26 28.31 98.32
C ASP A 42 -59.09 29.57 98.57
N VAL A 43 -58.73 30.68 97.91
CA VAL A 43 -59.48 31.93 97.98
C VAL A 43 -60.93 31.73 97.55
N THR A 44 -61.12 31.06 96.40
CA THR A 44 -62.45 30.82 95.83
C THR A 44 -63.26 29.86 96.70
N ARG A 45 -62.66 28.80 97.23
CA ARG A 45 -63.32 27.81 98.09
C ARG A 45 -63.78 28.44 99.41
N LEU A 46 -62.88 29.11 100.12
CA LEU A 46 -63.20 29.78 101.39
C LEU A 46 -64.31 30.82 101.22
N TYR A 47 -64.27 31.58 100.12
CA TYR A 47 -65.33 32.52 99.78
C TYR A 47 -66.66 31.80 99.59
N ARG A 48 -66.72 30.76 98.74
CA ARG A 48 -67.95 30.01 98.47
C ARG A 48 -68.52 29.41 99.76
N ASP A 49 -67.68 28.74 100.54
CA ASP A 49 -68.08 28.06 101.78
C ASP A 49 -68.72 29.00 102.80
N ALA A 50 -68.30 30.27 102.83
CA ALA A 50 -68.90 31.27 103.74
C ALA A 50 -70.31 31.73 103.30
N PHE A 51 -70.69 31.55 102.03
CA PHE A 51 -71.96 32.00 101.48
C PHE A 51 -72.87 30.87 100.98
N VAL A 52 -72.49 29.60 101.13
CA VAL A 52 -73.37 28.46 100.79
C VAL A 52 -74.61 28.46 101.72
N GLY A 53 -75.81 28.35 101.13
CA GLY A 53 -77.07 28.22 101.87
C GLY A 53 -77.77 29.56 102.11
N LYS A 54 -78.09 29.89 103.37
CA LYS A 54 -78.97 31.03 103.72
C LYS A 54 -78.40 32.42 103.35
N SER A 55 -77.13 32.51 102.97
CA SER A 55 -76.43 33.76 102.67
C SER A 55 -76.01 33.88 101.19
N GLU A 56 -76.54 33.03 100.30
CA GLU A 56 -76.13 33.00 98.88
C GLU A 56 -76.40 34.32 98.15
N HIS A 57 -77.52 34.98 98.47
CA HIS A 57 -77.85 36.28 97.90
C HIS A 57 -76.80 37.35 98.25
N LEU A 58 -76.32 37.35 99.50
CA LEU A 58 -75.33 38.33 99.97
C LEU A 58 -73.99 38.15 99.25
N GLY A 59 -73.49 36.91 99.12
CA GLY A 59 -72.25 36.63 98.39
C GLY A 59 -72.34 37.05 96.92
N ARG A 60 -73.49 36.78 96.27
CA ARG A 60 -73.75 37.23 94.90
C ARG A 60 -73.72 38.75 94.77
N VAL A 61 -74.25 39.49 95.75
CA VAL A 61 -74.28 40.96 95.76
C VAL A 61 -72.88 41.55 95.93
N LEU A 62 -72.05 40.97 96.81
CA LEU A 62 -70.72 41.49 97.12
C LEU A 62 -69.76 41.41 95.91
N VAL A 63 -69.75 40.28 95.21
CA VAL A 63 -68.87 40.04 94.04
C VAL A 63 -69.57 40.34 92.69
N ARG A 64 -70.87 40.64 92.71
CA ARG A 64 -71.72 40.89 91.52
C ARG A 64 -71.70 39.73 90.49
N ARG A 65 -71.43 38.50 90.94
CA ARG A 65 -71.35 37.29 90.11
C ARG A 65 -72.05 36.10 90.81
N PRO A 66 -72.64 35.14 90.07
CA PRO A 66 -73.13 33.89 90.66
C PRO A 66 -72.00 33.16 91.40
N LEU A 67 -72.27 32.57 92.57
CA LEU A 67 -71.23 31.94 93.41
C LEU A 67 -70.40 30.88 92.66
N LYS A 68 -71.04 30.12 91.75
CA LYS A 68 -70.39 29.10 90.91
C LYS A 68 -69.34 29.65 89.93
N ASP A 69 -69.45 30.93 89.57
CA ASP A 69 -68.58 31.62 88.60
C ASP A 69 -67.57 32.55 89.28
N VAL A 70 -67.59 32.62 90.62
CA VAL A 70 -66.61 33.39 91.39
C VAL A 70 -65.23 32.76 91.22
N ARG A 71 -64.23 33.61 91.02
CA ARG A 71 -62.80 33.32 90.90
C ARG A 71 -62.05 34.19 91.89
N SER A 72 -60.78 33.86 92.17
CA SER A 72 -59.95 34.61 93.11
C SER A 72 -59.87 36.10 92.76
N GLU A 73 -59.72 36.45 91.49
CA GLU A 73 -59.70 37.84 90.99
C GLU A 73 -60.95 38.63 91.43
N HIS A 74 -62.12 38.00 91.34
CA HIS A 74 -63.39 38.63 91.74
C HIS A 74 -63.51 38.79 93.27
N VAL A 75 -62.89 37.89 94.04
CA VAL A 75 -62.84 38.00 95.50
C VAL A 75 -61.88 39.12 95.92
N LEU A 76 -60.73 39.24 95.25
CA LEU A 76 -59.75 40.30 95.46
C LEU A 76 -60.36 41.70 95.19
N GLU A 77 -61.11 41.85 94.10
CA GLU A 77 -61.84 43.08 93.78
C GLU A 77 -62.91 43.45 94.83
N ALA A 78 -63.45 42.46 95.54
CA ALA A 78 -64.51 42.64 96.53
C ALA A 78 -64.00 42.74 97.98
N LEU A 79 -62.68 42.69 98.23
CA LEU A 79 -62.11 42.63 99.59
C LEU A 79 -62.56 43.77 100.49
N GLU A 80 -62.64 45.00 99.97
CA GLU A 80 -63.06 46.16 100.76
C GLU A 80 -64.51 46.01 101.25
N LYS A 81 -65.41 45.52 100.38
CA LYS A 81 -66.81 45.23 100.74
C LYS A 81 -66.92 44.03 101.68
N LEU A 82 -66.06 43.02 101.51
CA LEU A 82 -66.02 41.85 102.40
C LEU A 82 -65.57 42.26 103.80
N ARG A 83 -64.72 43.28 103.92
CA ARG A 83 -64.31 43.84 105.21
C ARG A 83 -65.46 44.47 105.97
N GLU A 84 -66.30 45.22 105.27
CA GLU A 84 -67.46 45.88 105.88
C GLU A 84 -68.57 44.88 106.25
N HIS A 85 -68.82 43.89 105.39
CA HIS A 85 -70.01 43.04 105.53
C HIS A 85 -69.74 41.65 106.10
N GLN A 86 -68.51 41.14 106.05
CA GLN A 86 -68.13 39.78 106.47
C GLN A 86 -66.71 39.70 107.05
N PRO A 87 -66.43 40.37 108.18
CA PRO A 87 -65.11 40.34 108.83
C PRO A 87 -64.68 38.91 109.25
N ALA A 88 -65.65 38.03 109.54
CA ALA A 88 -65.40 36.63 109.85
C ALA A 88 -64.75 35.87 108.68
N LEU A 89 -65.11 36.18 107.42
CA LEU A 89 -64.50 35.57 106.25
C LEU A 89 -63.06 36.06 106.05
N LEU A 90 -62.79 37.35 106.26
CA LEU A 90 -61.42 37.87 106.22
C LEU A 90 -60.54 37.21 107.28
N ARG A 91 -61.06 37.03 108.50
CA ARG A 91 -60.36 36.30 109.54
C ARG A 91 -60.02 34.86 109.10
N ARG A 92 -60.91 34.19 108.36
CA ARG A 92 -60.63 32.85 107.79
C ARG A 92 -59.52 32.89 106.73
N PHE A 93 -59.46 33.91 105.88
CA PHE A 93 -58.35 34.07 104.94
C PHE A 93 -57.02 34.26 105.67
N VAL A 94 -56.98 35.15 106.66
CA VAL A 94 -55.79 35.41 107.47
C VAL A 94 -55.33 34.14 108.20
N LEU A 95 -56.25 33.43 108.86
CA LEU A 95 -55.93 32.16 109.54
C LEU A 95 -55.40 31.09 108.59
N THR A 96 -56.00 30.98 107.39
CA THR A 96 -55.55 30.01 106.39
C THR A 96 -54.15 30.34 105.90
N TRP A 97 -53.85 31.63 105.72
CA TRP A 97 -52.52 32.08 105.31
C TRP A 97 -51.49 31.85 106.41
N LEU A 98 -51.80 32.23 107.67
CA LEU A 98 -50.91 32.01 108.81
C LEU A 98 -50.63 30.52 109.01
N ALA A 99 -51.65 29.66 108.97
CA ALA A 99 -51.47 28.21 109.12
C ALA A 99 -50.62 27.60 107.99
N ARG A 100 -50.67 28.17 106.78
CA ARG A 100 -49.91 27.70 105.63
C ARG A 100 -48.44 28.12 105.69
N HIS A 101 -48.19 29.31 106.21
CA HIS A 101 -46.87 29.95 106.21
C HIS A 101 -46.28 30.05 107.60
N ASP A 102 -46.75 29.25 108.56
CA ASP A 102 -46.25 29.28 109.94
C ASP A 102 -44.79 28.84 110.00
N ASP A 103 -44.45 27.75 109.31
CA ASP A 103 -43.07 27.28 109.17
C ASP A 103 -42.17 28.32 108.48
N ASP A 104 -42.69 29.03 107.47
CA ASP A 104 -41.96 30.08 106.75
C ASP A 104 -41.71 31.29 107.65
N LEU A 105 -42.71 31.71 108.44
CA LEU A 105 -42.58 32.78 109.43
C LEU A 105 -41.56 32.40 110.51
N ASN A 106 -41.59 31.15 110.99
CA ASN A 106 -40.65 30.62 111.98
C ASN A 106 -39.22 30.48 111.40
N ALA A 107 -39.08 30.15 110.11
CA ALA A 107 -37.80 30.15 109.42
C ALA A 107 -37.24 31.57 109.29
N MET A 108 -38.07 32.55 108.90
CA MET A 108 -37.67 33.95 108.79
C MET A 108 -37.28 34.55 110.15
N GLN A 109 -37.99 34.21 111.23
CA GLN A 109 -37.61 34.60 112.60
C GLN A 109 -36.26 34.00 113.03
N ARG A 110 -35.88 32.85 112.49
CA ARG A 110 -34.56 32.21 112.70
C ARG A 110 -33.48 32.71 111.72
N HIS A 111 -33.79 33.70 110.88
CA HIS A 111 -32.93 34.21 109.81
C HIS A 111 -32.57 33.19 108.72
N GLU A 112 -33.39 32.16 108.54
CA GLU A 112 -33.28 31.24 107.41
C GLU A 112 -34.01 31.83 106.20
N ALA A 113 -33.49 31.64 104.99
CA ALA A 113 -34.13 32.12 103.77
C ALA A 113 -35.25 31.14 103.36
N PRO A 114 -36.54 31.50 103.49
CA PRO A 114 -37.60 30.60 103.08
C PRO A 114 -37.70 30.58 101.54
N ASP A 115 -38.00 29.41 100.99
CA ASP A 115 -38.26 29.23 99.56
C ASP A 115 -39.74 29.52 99.27
N VAL A 116 -40.11 30.81 99.36
CA VAL A 116 -41.49 31.26 99.16
C VAL A 116 -41.57 32.40 98.14
N ALA A 117 -42.76 32.52 97.54
CA ALA A 117 -43.05 33.56 96.56
C ALA A 117 -42.81 34.97 97.14
N ALA A 118 -42.43 35.92 96.29
CA ALA A 118 -42.12 37.29 96.68
C ALA A 118 -43.26 37.97 97.47
N ASP A 119 -44.52 37.71 97.11
CA ASP A 119 -45.68 38.27 97.79
C ASP A 119 -45.84 37.72 99.23
N VAL A 120 -45.52 36.44 99.44
CA VAL A 120 -45.53 35.80 100.77
C VAL A 120 -44.41 36.38 101.62
N LEU A 121 -43.20 36.51 101.04
CA LEU A 121 -42.06 37.17 101.68
C LEU A 121 -42.41 38.60 102.11
N ASP A 122 -43.14 39.35 101.28
CA ASP A 122 -43.49 40.74 101.55
C ASP A 122 -44.46 40.87 102.74
N VAL A 123 -45.51 40.04 102.78
CA VAL A 123 -46.48 40.00 103.90
C VAL A 123 -45.81 39.51 105.19
N ALA A 124 -45.02 38.43 105.10
CA ALA A 124 -44.28 37.86 106.22
C ALA A 124 -43.25 38.86 106.79
N SER A 125 -42.49 39.53 105.91
CA SER A 125 -41.54 40.57 106.31
C SER A 125 -42.24 41.73 107.03
N TRP A 126 -43.41 42.15 106.53
CA TRP A 126 -44.17 43.22 107.16
C TRP A 126 -44.67 42.81 108.56
N LEU A 127 -45.24 41.60 108.70
CA LEU A 127 -45.67 41.05 109.99
C LEU A 127 -44.51 40.94 111.00
N LEU A 128 -43.35 40.45 110.55
CA LEU A 128 -42.18 40.28 111.42
C LEU A 128 -41.51 41.62 111.76
N SER A 129 -41.48 42.59 110.84
CA SER A 129 -40.92 43.94 111.10
C SER A 129 -41.63 44.71 112.21
N ALA A 130 -42.87 44.29 112.46
CA ALA A 130 -43.81 44.81 113.42
C ALA A 130 -43.73 44.13 114.79
N GLU A 131 -43.27 42.89 114.82
CA GLU A 131 -43.08 42.06 116.01
C GLU A 131 -41.65 42.11 116.53
N GLY A 132 -40.67 42.36 115.64
CA GLY A 132 -39.24 42.27 115.91
C GLY A 132 -38.57 43.55 116.40
N ARG A 133 -37.49 43.35 117.15
CA ARG A 133 -36.50 44.37 117.53
C ARG A 133 -35.72 44.80 116.27
N ALA A 134 -34.97 45.91 116.37
CA ALA A 134 -34.34 46.59 115.23
C ALA A 134 -33.47 45.71 114.31
N ASP A 135 -32.96 44.57 114.80
CA ASP A 135 -32.02 43.71 114.08
C ASP A 135 -32.68 42.83 113.00
N ASP A 136 -33.97 42.50 113.12
CA ASP A 136 -34.69 41.65 112.15
C ASP A 136 -34.99 42.37 110.82
N ARG A 137 -35.00 43.71 110.83
CA ARG A 137 -35.32 44.53 109.65
C ARG A 137 -34.19 44.55 108.62
N ALA A 138 -32.94 44.37 109.04
CA ALA A 138 -31.78 44.39 108.15
C ALA A 138 -31.68 43.10 107.31
N ALA A 139 -31.97 41.94 107.91
CA ALA A 139 -31.94 40.65 107.22
C ALA A 139 -32.99 40.60 106.09
N LEU A 140 -34.19 41.12 106.33
CA LEU A 140 -35.30 41.13 105.36
C LEU A 140 -35.04 42.06 104.17
N GLN A 141 -34.38 43.20 104.39
CA GLN A 141 -33.97 44.09 103.30
C GLN A 141 -32.88 43.47 102.43
N HIS A 142 -31.96 42.69 103.02
CA HIS A 142 -30.92 42.00 102.27
C HIS A 142 -31.51 40.93 101.34
N ALA A 143 -32.43 40.10 101.84
CA ALA A 143 -33.10 39.08 101.03
C ALA A 143 -33.87 39.69 99.83
N ARG A 144 -34.59 40.81 100.04
CA ARG A 144 -35.28 41.54 98.96
C ARG A 144 -34.34 42.05 97.87
N SER A 145 -33.13 42.47 98.23
CA SER A 145 -32.16 42.97 97.25
C SER A 145 -31.60 41.86 96.35
N GLN A 146 -31.41 40.66 96.89
CA GLN A 146 -30.89 39.51 96.13
C GLN A 146 -31.91 38.97 95.10
N VAL A 147 -33.19 38.85 95.46
CA VAL A 147 -34.24 38.37 94.55
C VAL A 147 -34.42 39.31 93.35
N ARG A 148 -34.33 40.63 93.58
CA ARG A 148 -34.42 41.62 92.49
C ARG A 148 -33.24 41.52 91.52
N ALA A 149 -32.02 41.31 92.02
CA ALA A 149 -30.83 41.15 91.18
C ALA A 149 -30.93 39.91 90.28
N LEU A 150 -31.33 38.77 90.84
CA LEU A 150 -31.50 37.51 90.09
C LEU A 150 -32.60 37.58 89.04
N THR A 151 -33.67 38.35 89.31
CA THR A 151 -34.77 38.53 88.34
C THR A 151 -34.33 39.32 87.11
N ILE A 152 -33.47 40.33 87.28
CA ILE A 152 -32.93 41.12 86.17
C ILE A 152 -32.01 40.25 85.29
N GLU A 153 -31.13 39.47 85.92
CA GLU A 153 -30.18 38.59 85.23
C GLU A 153 -30.89 37.51 84.40
N LEU A 154 -31.99 36.94 84.90
CA LEU A 154 -32.80 35.98 84.17
C LEU A 154 -33.46 36.58 82.92
N HIS A 155 -33.95 37.82 83.01
CA HIS A 155 -34.57 38.50 81.87
C HIS A 155 -33.55 38.84 80.76
N GLU A 156 -32.31 39.17 81.13
CA GLU A 156 -31.23 39.41 80.16
C GLU A 156 -30.83 38.12 79.43
N GLN A 157 -30.68 37.00 80.15
CA GLN A 157 -30.35 35.72 79.53
C GLN A 157 -31.44 35.23 78.56
N GLN A 158 -32.71 35.45 78.89
CA GLN A 158 -33.82 35.11 77.99
C GLN A 158 -33.84 35.96 76.72
N ARG A 159 -33.40 37.22 76.77
CA ARG A 159 -33.30 38.08 75.59
C ARG A 159 -32.20 37.60 74.64
N VAL A 160 -31.01 37.29 75.17
CA VAL A 160 -29.88 36.79 74.39
C VAL A 160 -30.21 35.46 73.70
N ALA A 161 -30.92 34.55 74.38
CA ALA A 161 -31.34 33.28 73.79
C ALA A 161 -32.34 33.44 72.63
N ARG A 162 -33.24 34.43 72.70
CA ARG A 162 -34.18 34.74 71.61
C ARG A 162 -33.48 35.36 70.40
N ASP A 163 -32.52 36.25 70.63
CA ASP A 163 -31.77 36.87 69.53
C ASP A 163 -30.88 35.83 68.81
N ALA A 164 -30.29 34.89 69.55
CA ALA A 164 -29.49 33.80 68.98
C ALA A 164 -30.31 32.82 68.11
N THR A 165 -31.54 32.51 68.53
CA THR A 165 -32.44 31.62 67.76
C THR A 165 -32.90 32.26 66.45
N LEU A 166 -33.26 33.54 66.47
CA LEU A 166 -33.61 34.30 65.26
C LEU A 166 -32.43 34.44 64.28
N ALA A 167 -31.20 34.59 64.78
CA ALA A 167 -30.00 34.63 63.94
C ALA A 167 -29.73 33.27 63.26
N HIS A 168 -29.91 32.16 63.99
CA HIS A 168 -29.74 30.82 63.44
C HIS A 168 -30.76 30.50 62.32
N GLU A 169 -32.02 30.90 62.50
CA GLU A 169 -33.05 30.73 61.46
C GLU A 169 -32.75 31.51 60.18
N ARG A 170 -32.21 32.73 60.30
CA ARG A 170 -31.80 33.54 59.13
C ARG A 170 -30.66 32.87 58.35
N LEU A 171 -29.62 32.43 59.05
CA LEU A 171 -28.48 31.75 58.43
C LEU A 171 -28.88 30.41 57.79
N SER A 172 -29.76 29.65 58.42
CA SER A 172 -30.28 28.39 57.89
C SER A 172 -31.06 28.60 56.58
N ASN A 173 -31.92 29.63 56.53
CA ASN A 173 -32.68 29.97 55.33
C ASN A 173 -31.80 30.47 54.18
N GLU A 174 -30.74 31.23 54.48
CA GLU A 174 -29.77 31.68 53.47
C GLU A 174 -28.93 30.51 52.95
N HIS A 175 -28.49 29.60 53.83
CA HIS A 175 -27.78 28.40 53.44
C HIS A 175 -28.63 27.53 52.49
N GLY A 176 -29.92 27.32 52.81
CA GLY A 176 -30.84 26.57 51.95
C GLY A 176 -31.04 27.21 50.56
N LYS A 177 -31.06 28.55 50.46
CA LYS A 177 -31.13 29.26 49.16
C LYS A 177 -29.85 29.10 48.34
N LEU A 178 -28.69 29.16 48.99
CA LEU A 178 -27.39 29.01 48.33
C LEU A 178 -27.17 27.58 47.83
N THR A 179 -27.55 26.55 48.61
CA THR A 179 -27.46 25.15 48.21
C THR A 179 -28.31 24.86 46.97
N ARG A 180 -29.56 25.33 46.93
CA ARG A 180 -30.42 25.20 45.73
C ARG A 180 -29.83 25.91 44.51
N ARG A 181 -29.18 27.06 44.70
CA ARG A 181 -28.54 27.81 43.61
C ARG A 181 -27.29 27.09 43.09
N LEU A 182 -26.51 26.46 43.96
CA LEU A 182 -25.38 25.62 43.58
C LEU A 182 -25.84 24.37 42.81
N GLU A 183 -26.88 23.68 43.29
CA GLU A 183 -27.46 22.53 42.59
C GLU A 183 -27.97 22.91 41.19
N GLN A 184 -28.64 24.05 41.04
CA GLN A 184 -29.09 24.55 39.75
C GLN A 184 -27.94 24.89 38.80
N LEU A 185 -26.85 25.48 39.31
CA LEU A 185 -25.67 25.77 38.50
C LEU A 185 -24.93 24.50 38.08
N GLN A 186 -24.79 23.54 38.99
CA GLN A 186 -24.21 22.22 38.70
C GLN A 186 -25.05 21.46 37.66
N ALA A 187 -26.38 21.48 37.78
CA ALA A 187 -27.28 20.87 36.79
C ALA A 187 -27.14 21.53 35.41
N ARG A 188 -27.08 22.86 35.34
CA ARG A 188 -26.87 23.59 34.08
C ARG A 188 -25.51 23.28 33.45
N HIS A 189 -24.45 23.21 34.26
CA HIS A 189 -23.11 22.87 33.77
C HIS A 189 -23.03 21.41 33.29
N ALA A 190 -23.66 20.48 34.00
CA ALA A 190 -23.76 19.09 33.57
C ALA A 190 -24.53 18.97 32.24
N GLN A 191 -25.64 19.70 32.10
CA GLN A 191 -26.41 19.72 30.86
C GLN A 191 -25.62 20.31 29.68
N GLN A 192 -24.92 21.43 29.87
CA GLN A 192 -24.05 22.02 28.84
C GLN A 192 -22.93 21.05 28.42
N SER A 193 -22.27 20.40 29.38
CA SER A 193 -21.23 19.41 29.08
C SER A 193 -21.78 18.20 28.32
N GLN A 194 -23.00 17.75 28.65
CA GLN A 194 -23.69 16.67 27.93
C GLN A 194 -24.02 17.08 26.49
N GLU A 195 -24.50 18.30 26.29
CA GLU A 195 -24.82 18.85 24.96
C GLU A 195 -23.56 19.01 24.09
N GLU A 196 -22.46 19.48 24.66
CA GLU A 196 -21.16 19.57 23.98
C GLU A 196 -20.63 18.19 23.56
N ARG A 197 -20.69 17.20 24.46
CA ARG A 197 -20.33 15.81 24.14
C ARG A 197 -21.20 15.25 23.03
N ASN A 198 -22.52 15.45 23.09
CA ASN A 198 -23.45 15.00 22.06
C ASN A 198 -23.19 15.71 20.72
N ALA A 199 -22.83 17.00 20.73
CA ALA A 199 -22.47 17.74 19.53
C ALA A 199 -21.17 17.23 18.90
N LEU A 200 -20.16 16.90 19.72
CA LEU A 200 -18.90 16.28 19.28
C LEU A 200 -19.15 14.89 18.68
N VAL A 201 -19.94 14.05 19.34
CA VAL A 201 -20.31 12.72 18.82
C VAL A 201 -21.03 12.85 17.48
N ARG A 202 -22.02 13.74 17.36
CA ARG A 202 -22.72 13.99 16.08
C ARG A 202 -21.78 14.50 14.98
N LYS A 203 -20.80 15.34 15.29
CA LYS A 203 -19.78 15.79 14.32
C LYS A 203 -18.91 14.62 13.88
N HIS A 204 -18.46 13.80 14.83
CA HIS A 204 -17.65 12.62 14.55
C HIS A 204 -18.41 11.59 13.71
N ASP A 205 -19.69 11.34 14.00
CA ASP A 205 -20.55 10.44 13.22
C ASP A 205 -20.75 10.95 11.78
N ARG A 206 -20.93 12.26 11.60
CA ARG A 206 -21.02 12.88 10.27
C ARG A 206 -19.73 12.75 9.48
N GLU A 207 -18.57 12.91 10.14
CA GLU A 207 -17.27 12.69 9.50
C GLU A 207 -17.03 11.23 9.16
N LEU A 208 -17.36 10.29 10.06
CA LEU A 208 -17.27 8.86 9.79
C LEU A 208 -18.18 8.44 8.63
N LEU A 209 -19.39 8.97 8.56
CA LEU A 209 -20.29 8.72 7.44
C LEU A 209 -19.71 9.27 6.13
N ARG A 210 -19.17 10.50 6.13
CA ARG A 210 -18.50 11.09 4.96
C ARG A 210 -17.31 10.24 4.51
N LEU A 211 -16.45 9.82 5.43
CA LEU A 211 -15.30 8.97 5.13
C LEU A 211 -15.73 7.61 4.59
N ARG A 212 -16.77 6.98 5.15
CA ARG A 212 -17.34 5.74 4.61
C ARG A 212 -17.88 5.92 3.19
N THR A 213 -18.63 6.99 2.94
CA THR A 213 -19.15 7.26 1.59
C THR A 213 -18.03 7.57 0.59
N ALA A 214 -16.97 8.26 1.00
CA ALA A 214 -15.81 8.52 0.16
C ALA A 214 -15.03 7.24 -0.14
N ALA A 215 -14.83 6.38 0.87
CA ALA A 215 -14.20 5.08 0.70
C ALA A 215 -15.01 4.16 -0.22
N GLN A 216 -16.34 4.15 -0.08
CA GLN A 216 -17.22 3.38 -0.96
C GLN A 216 -17.11 3.86 -2.41
N ARG A 217 -17.16 5.18 -2.65
CA ARG A 217 -16.98 5.74 -4.00
C ARG A 217 -15.61 5.40 -4.59
N ALA A 218 -14.54 5.53 -3.80
CA ALA A 218 -13.20 5.16 -4.23
C ALA A 218 -13.12 3.66 -4.59
N GLN A 219 -13.83 2.80 -3.85
CA GLN A 219 -13.90 1.37 -4.15
C GLN A 219 -14.68 1.12 -5.46
N ASP A 220 -15.84 1.78 -5.63
CA ASP A 220 -16.65 1.68 -6.85
C ASP A 220 -15.85 2.19 -8.08
N ASP A 221 -15.07 3.26 -7.94
CA ASP A 221 -14.19 3.81 -8.99
C ASP A 221 -13.05 2.84 -9.34
N ILE A 222 -12.45 2.17 -8.34
CA ILE A 222 -11.42 1.13 -8.56
C ILE A 222 -12.02 -0.05 -9.32
N ASP A 223 -13.21 -0.50 -8.94
CA ASP A 223 -13.86 -1.63 -9.59
C ASP A 223 -14.34 -1.28 -11.01
N ALA A 224 -14.78 -0.04 -11.24
CA ALA A 224 -15.06 0.47 -12.58
C ALA A 224 -13.79 0.55 -13.45
N ALA A 225 -12.67 1.04 -12.89
CA ALA A 225 -11.39 1.08 -13.59
C ALA A 225 -10.85 -0.32 -13.93
N ARG A 226 -11.01 -1.29 -13.02
CA ARG A 226 -10.70 -2.71 -13.29
C ARG A 226 -11.56 -3.27 -14.42
N GLY A 227 -12.87 -3.03 -14.37
CA GLY A 227 -13.78 -3.43 -15.45
C GLY A 227 -13.39 -2.83 -16.81
N HIS A 228 -12.96 -1.57 -16.83
CA HIS A 228 -12.48 -0.93 -18.06
C HIS A 228 -11.17 -1.55 -18.57
N LEU A 229 -10.20 -1.82 -17.67
CA LEU A 229 -8.95 -2.49 -18.03
C LEU A 229 -9.19 -3.89 -18.58
N ASP A 230 -10.10 -4.66 -17.98
CA ASP A 230 -10.45 -5.99 -18.46
C ASP A 230 -11.18 -5.94 -19.82
N ALA A 231 -12.03 -4.93 -20.05
CA ALA A 231 -12.65 -4.71 -21.36
C ALA A 231 -11.61 -4.36 -22.43
N VAL A 232 -10.65 -3.49 -22.11
CA VAL A 232 -9.54 -3.12 -23.02
C VAL A 232 -8.64 -4.33 -23.31
N ARG A 233 -8.31 -5.14 -22.29
CA ARG A 233 -7.56 -6.39 -22.48
C ARG A 233 -8.30 -7.38 -23.36
N ALA A 234 -9.59 -7.61 -23.11
CA ALA A 234 -10.42 -8.49 -23.94
C ALA A 234 -10.53 -7.98 -25.39
N GLN A 235 -10.55 -6.66 -25.59
CA GLN A 235 -10.52 -6.07 -26.92
C GLN A 235 -9.17 -6.30 -27.61
N HIS A 236 -8.05 -6.04 -26.93
CA HIS A 236 -6.72 -6.33 -27.47
C HIS A 236 -6.52 -7.82 -27.79
N GLU A 237 -7.04 -8.74 -26.97
CA GLU A 237 -6.99 -10.17 -27.25
C GLU A 237 -7.81 -10.53 -28.50
N ARG A 238 -8.99 -9.92 -28.70
CA ARG A 238 -9.79 -10.12 -29.91
C ARG A 238 -9.06 -9.59 -31.14
N ASP A 239 -8.50 -8.38 -31.05
CA ASP A 239 -7.76 -7.76 -32.15
C ASP A 239 -6.50 -8.56 -32.49
N ALA A 240 -5.78 -9.07 -31.50
CA ALA A 240 -4.63 -9.94 -31.68
C ALA A 240 -5.03 -11.24 -32.39
N ARG A 241 -6.11 -11.91 -31.97
CA ARG A 241 -6.63 -13.11 -32.64
C ARG A 241 -7.05 -12.84 -34.09
N LEU A 242 -7.68 -11.70 -34.35
CA LEU A 242 -8.06 -11.30 -35.70
C LEU A 242 -6.81 -11.01 -36.56
N ALA A 243 -5.80 -10.38 -36.00
CA ALA A 243 -4.53 -10.14 -36.68
C ALA A 243 -3.81 -11.46 -36.98
N GLU A 244 -3.71 -12.37 -36.01
CA GLU A 244 -3.13 -13.71 -36.20
C GLU A 244 -3.86 -14.48 -37.29
N ALA A 245 -5.20 -14.44 -37.33
CA ALA A 245 -5.98 -15.07 -38.38
C ALA A 245 -5.71 -14.47 -39.76
N ARG A 246 -5.57 -13.14 -39.86
CA ARG A 246 -5.20 -12.45 -41.11
C ARG A 246 -3.79 -12.85 -41.57
N TRP A 247 -2.82 -12.84 -40.67
CA TRP A 247 -1.45 -13.25 -40.98
C TRP A 247 -1.37 -14.73 -41.39
N ALA A 248 -2.15 -15.61 -40.77
CA ALA A 248 -2.25 -17.01 -41.17
C ALA A 248 -2.83 -17.15 -42.59
N GLN A 249 -3.89 -16.41 -42.92
CA GLN A 249 -4.47 -16.40 -44.26
C GLN A 249 -3.50 -15.87 -45.32
N GLU A 250 -2.78 -14.78 -45.02
CA GLU A 250 -1.77 -14.23 -45.92
C GLU A 250 -0.60 -15.21 -46.13
N ARG A 251 -0.13 -15.85 -45.06
CA ARG A 251 0.92 -16.87 -45.15
C ARG A 251 0.48 -18.05 -46.01
N ASP A 252 -0.74 -18.55 -45.84
CA ASP A 252 -1.26 -19.66 -46.64
C ASP A 252 -1.45 -19.26 -48.10
N ALA A 253 -1.89 -18.02 -48.38
CA ALA A 253 -2.01 -17.49 -49.74
C ALA A 253 -0.63 -17.35 -50.41
N LEU A 254 0.37 -16.85 -49.69
CA LEU A 254 1.74 -16.75 -50.17
C LEU A 254 2.35 -18.14 -50.39
N GLN A 255 2.12 -19.10 -49.49
CA GLN A 255 2.61 -20.47 -49.64
C GLN A 255 2.04 -21.12 -50.91
N ARG A 256 0.72 -21.02 -51.13
CA ARG A 256 0.09 -21.53 -52.37
C ARG A 256 0.69 -20.89 -53.62
N ARG A 257 1.07 -19.62 -53.55
CA ARG A 257 1.69 -18.90 -54.67
C ARG A 257 3.12 -19.37 -54.92
N VAL A 258 3.88 -19.66 -53.86
CA VAL A 258 5.21 -20.29 -53.96
C VAL A 258 5.07 -21.69 -54.58
N ASP A 259 4.17 -22.53 -54.04
CA ASP A 259 3.95 -23.89 -54.54
C ASP A 259 3.52 -23.88 -56.03
N ALA A 260 2.66 -22.93 -56.43
CA ALA A 260 2.25 -22.77 -57.83
C ALA A 260 3.42 -22.35 -58.74
N LEU A 261 4.28 -21.43 -58.30
CA LEU A 261 5.46 -21.01 -59.05
C LEU A 261 6.50 -22.12 -59.15
N GLU A 262 6.69 -22.90 -58.08
CA GLU A 262 7.56 -24.08 -58.10
C GLU A 262 7.03 -25.15 -59.05
N ALA A 263 5.72 -25.43 -59.02
CA ALA A 263 5.08 -26.34 -59.97
C ALA A 263 5.25 -25.87 -61.42
N GLN A 264 5.07 -24.57 -61.68
CA GLN A 264 5.29 -23.98 -62.99
C GLN A 264 6.76 -24.13 -63.44
N ARG A 265 7.72 -23.75 -62.59
CA ARG A 265 9.15 -23.89 -62.88
C ARG A 265 9.55 -25.33 -63.15
N ASN A 266 9.00 -26.28 -62.38
CA ASN A 266 9.25 -27.71 -62.57
C ASN A 266 8.67 -28.20 -63.89
N ALA A 267 7.46 -27.76 -64.25
CA ALA A 267 6.84 -28.08 -65.54
C ALA A 267 7.66 -27.52 -66.72
N GLU A 268 8.11 -26.27 -66.64
CA GLU A 268 8.98 -25.64 -67.66
C GLU A 268 10.31 -26.38 -67.77
N SER A 269 10.94 -26.72 -66.64
CA SER A 269 12.18 -27.50 -66.61
C SER A 269 12.01 -28.89 -67.21
N HIS A 270 10.90 -29.57 -66.91
CA HIS A 270 10.57 -30.86 -67.51
C HIS A 270 10.30 -30.77 -69.01
N ALA A 271 9.61 -29.72 -69.46
CA ALA A 271 9.40 -29.45 -70.89
C ALA A 271 10.74 -29.26 -71.61
N LEU A 272 11.62 -28.40 -71.11
CA LEU A 272 12.95 -28.17 -71.66
C LEU A 272 13.81 -29.44 -71.71
N VAL A 273 13.82 -30.23 -70.63
CA VAL A 273 14.55 -31.51 -70.60
C VAL A 273 13.96 -32.50 -71.61
N SER A 274 12.63 -32.52 -71.78
CA SER A 274 11.97 -33.41 -72.74
C SER A 274 12.28 -33.02 -74.19
N GLU A 275 12.31 -31.73 -74.50
CA GLU A 275 12.67 -31.19 -75.81
C GLU A 275 14.14 -31.47 -76.13
N ALA A 276 15.05 -31.19 -75.19
CA ALA A 276 16.47 -31.48 -75.34
C ALA A 276 16.72 -32.99 -75.55
N ARG A 277 15.99 -33.86 -74.84
CA ARG A 277 16.04 -35.32 -75.06
C ARG A 277 15.48 -35.76 -76.40
N ALA A 278 14.50 -35.04 -76.95
CA ALA A 278 13.95 -35.33 -78.27
C ALA A 278 14.93 -34.88 -79.38
N GLN A 279 15.56 -33.71 -79.23
CA GLN A 279 16.61 -33.22 -80.13
C GLN A 279 17.81 -34.16 -80.15
N LEU A 280 18.35 -34.52 -78.98
CA LEU A 280 19.45 -35.49 -78.89
C LEU A 280 19.13 -36.83 -79.54
N ARG A 281 17.87 -37.29 -79.49
CA ARG A 281 17.45 -38.51 -80.19
C ARG A 281 17.47 -38.35 -81.71
N ARG A 282 17.04 -37.19 -82.23
CA ARG A 282 17.10 -36.89 -83.67
C ARG A 282 18.54 -36.79 -84.16
N GLU A 283 19.38 -36.02 -83.45
CA GLU A 283 20.79 -35.87 -83.79
C GLU A 283 21.54 -37.21 -83.76
N ARG A 284 21.27 -38.06 -82.77
CA ARG A 284 21.86 -39.42 -82.72
C ARG A 284 21.42 -40.27 -83.91
N PHE A 285 20.14 -40.22 -84.27
CA PHE A 285 19.64 -40.97 -85.41
C PHE A 285 20.28 -40.49 -86.72
N GLU A 286 20.36 -39.18 -86.95
CA GLU A 286 21.03 -38.58 -88.11
C GLU A 286 22.53 -38.97 -88.16
N PHE A 287 23.20 -38.93 -87.01
CA PHE A 287 24.61 -39.33 -86.91
C PHE A 287 24.81 -40.82 -87.19
N GLU A 288 23.92 -41.69 -86.69
CA GLU A 288 23.94 -43.12 -87.00
C GLU A 288 23.71 -43.39 -88.49
N GLU A 289 22.78 -42.69 -89.14
CA GLU A 289 22.58 -42.77 -90.58
C GLU A 289 23.82 -42.33 -91.37
N GLN A 290 24.43 -41.20 -91.00
CA GLN A 290 25.67 -40.71 -91.61
C GLN A 290 26.83 -41.70 -91.43
N GLN A 291 26.98 -42.28 -90.23
CA GLN A 291 28.00 -43.30 -89.98
C GLN A 291 27.78 -44.56 -90.83
N GLN A 292 26.52 -45.01 -90.98
CA GLN A 292 26.21 -46.15 -91.83
C GLN A 292 26.49 -45.84 -93.30
N ALA A 293 26.14 -44.66 -93.79
CA ALA A 293 26.42 -44.22 -95.16
C ALA A 293 27.93 -44.19 -95.44
N LEU A 294 28.72 -43.58 -94.53
CA LEU A 294 30.19 -43.57 -94.64
C LEU A 294 30.80 -44.97 -94.61
N ARG A 295 30.30 -45.87 -93.75
CA ARG A 295 30.75 -47.27 -93.72
C ARG A 295 30.45 -48.01 -95.03
N ARG A 296 29.31 -47.74 -95.68
CA ARG A 296 29.00 -48.31 -97.00
C ARG A 296 29.95 -47.78 -98.07
N GLN A 297 30.17 -46.46 -98.11
CA GLN A 297 31.14 -45.85 -99.04
C GLN A 297 32.55 -46.40 -98.87
N LEU A 298 33.01 -46.57 -97.63
CA LEU A 298 34.32 -47.18 -97.35
C LEU A 298 34.41 -48.62 -97.85
N ARG A 299 33.35 -49.42 -97.71
CA ARG A 299 33.31 -50.79 -98.25
C ARG A 299 33.37 -50.80 -99.77
N GLU A 300 32.56 -49.97 -100.43
CA GLU A 300 32.56 -49.84 -101.89
C GLU A 300 33.92 -49.39 -102.43
N GLN A 301 34.58 -48.44 -101.75
CA GLN A 301 35.93 -48.01 -102.10
C GLN A 301 36.96 -49.12 -101.89
N HIS A 302 36.86 -49.86 -100.79
CA HIS A 302 37.75 -50.98 -100.51
C HIS A 302 37.61 -52.09 -101.56
N GLU A 303 36.38 -52.45 -101.95
CA GLU A 303 36.12 -53.42 -103.02
C GLU A 303 36.76 -52.96 -104.34
N ARG A 304 36.63 -51.68 -104.71
CA ARG A 304 37.28 -51.13 -105.91
C ARG A 304 38.81 -51.21 -105.85
N VAL A 305 39.40 -50.97 -104.69
CA VAL A 305 40.86 -51.08 -104.51
C VAL A 305 41.30 -52.52 -104.69
N VAL A 306 40.60 -53.47 -104.06
CA VAL A 306 40.90 -54.92 -104.20
C VAL A 306 40.79 -55.38 -105.65
N ASP A 307 39.75 -54.94 -106.38
CA ASP A 307 39.59 -55.27 -107.81
C ASP A 307 40.73 -54.70 -108.67
N LEU A 308 41.16 -53.46 -108.40
CA LEU A 308 42.27 -52.82 -109.11
C LEU A 308 43.62 -53.49 -108.78
N GLU A 309 43.84 -53.88 -107.53
CA GLU A 309 45.02 -54.65 -107.12
C GLU A 309 45.08 -56.01 -107.82
N GLY A 310 43.94 -56.70 -107.94
CA GLY A 310 43.83 -57.95 -108.71
C GLY A 310 44.18 -57.78 -110.19
N GLN A 311 43.68 -56.72 -110.83
CA GLN A 311 43.98 -56.41 -112.24
C GLN A 311 45.45 -56.02 -112.49
N LEU A 312 46.11 -55.38 -111.50
CA LEU A 312 47.52 -55.05 -111.57
C LEU A 312 48.41 -56.30 -111.39
N ALA A 313 48.01 -57.23 -110.52
CA ALA A 313 48.74 -58.47 -110.29
C ALA A 313 48.77 -59.39 -111.53
N GLU A 314 47.71 -59.40 -112.36
CA GLU A 314 47.63 -60.21 -113.59
C GLU A 314 48.49 -59.68 -114.76
N ARG A 315 48.98 -58.43 -114.69
CA ARG A 315 49.66 -57.75 -115.81
C ARG A 315 51.19 -57.61 -115.68
N ALA A 316 51.80 -58.12 -114.61
CA ALA A 316 53.24 -57.96 -114.40
C ALA A 316 54.06 -59.12 -114.99
N GLU A 317 54.66 -58.92 -116.17
CA GLU A 317 55.79 -59.73 -116.65
C GLU A 317 57.10 -59.29 -115.94
N PRO A 318 57.94 -60.22 -115.43
CA PRO A 318 59.22 -59.86 -114.82
C PRO A 318 60.20 -59.39 -115.89
N THR A 319 60.56 -58.10 -115.86
CA THR A 319 61.29 -57.39 -116.92
C THR A 319 62.82 -57.46 -116.79
N LEU A 320 63.38 -58.31 -115.93
CA LEU A 320 64.82 -58.39 -115.66
C LEU A 320 65.32 -59.84 -115.65
N ASP A 321 66.33 -60.12 -116.47
CA ASP A 321 67.00 -61.43 -116.56
C ASP A 321 67.71 -61.73 -115.23
N ALA A 322 67.36 -62.86 -114.60
CA ALA A 322 67.81 -63.22 -113.25
C ALA A 322 69.35 -63.32 -113.14
N GLN A 323 70.02 -63.66 -114.24
CA GLN A 323 71.50 -63.74 -114.27
C GLN A 323 72.20 -62.39 -114.11
N LEU A 324 71.54 -61.28 -114.49
CA LEU A 324 72.10 -59.93 -114.32
C LEU A 324 72.03 -59.44 -112.87
N LEU A 325 71.06 -59.92 -112.09
CA LEU A 325 70.91 -59.59 -110.68
C LEU A 325 71.94 -60.32 -109.81
N ASP A 326 72.28 -61.56 -110.16
CA ASP A 326 73.24 -62.38 -109.42
C ASP A 326 74.69 -61.87 -109.52
N ASP A 327 75.02 -61.14 -110.59
CA ASP A 327 76.36 -60.60 -110.84
C ASP A 327 76.48 -59.10 -110.46
N ALA A 328 75.40 -58.46 -110.02
CA ALA A 328 75.35 -57.06 -109.64
C ALA A 328 75.43 -56.85 -108.13
N LEU A 329 76.18 -55.82 -107.73
CA LEU A 329 76.17 -55.29 -106.37
C LEU A 329 74.90 -54.45 -106.19
N ILE A 330 73.96 -54.97 -105.41
CA ILE A 330 72.67 -54.34 -105.13
C ILE A 330 72.84 -53.44 -103.90
N VAL A 331 72.69 -52.13 -104.09
CA VAL A 331 72.69 -51.12 -103.03
C VAL A 331 71.27 -50.65 -102.76
N ASN A 332 70.80 -50.81 -101.53
CA ASN A 332 69.50 -50.32 -101.07
C ASN A 332 69.65 -48.86 -100.61
N TYR A 333 69.29 -47.91 -101.47
CA TYR A 333 69.52 -46.48 -101.25
C TYR A 333 68.87 -45.94 -99.96
N PRO A 334 67.60 -46.23 -99.64
CA PRO A 334 66.98 -45.85 -98.37
C PRO A 334 67.72 -46.35 -97.12
N ALA A 335 68.41 -47.49 -97.21
CA ALA A 335 69.09 -48.12 -96.09
C ALA A 335 70.51 -47.58 -95.84
N LEU A 336 71.03 -46.68 -96.69
CA LEU A 336 72.36 -46.11 -96.51
C LEU A 336 72.42 -45.24 -95.25
N HIS A 337 71.46 -44.32 -95.10
CA HIS A 337 71.40 -43.33 -94.00
C HIS A 337 69.96 -42.83 -93.77
N ASP A 338 69.70 -42.27 -92.60
CA ASP A 338 68.40 -41.69 -92.25
C ASP A 338 68.18 -40.30 -92.88
N GLU A 339 69.25 -39.54 -93.16
CA GLU A 339 69.17 -38.20 -93.74
C GLU A 339 69.38 -38.17 -95.26
N PRO A 340 68.65 -37.32 -96.02
CA PRO A 340 68.78 -37.23 -97.49
C PRO A 340 70.18 -36.90 -98.00
N ILE A 341 70.88 -35.95 -97.36
CA ILE A 341 72.24 -35.54 -97.75
C ILE A 341 73.22 -36.70 -97.53
N GLU A 342 73.13 -37.32 -96.37
CA GLU A 342 74.00 -38.44 -95.99
C GLU A 342 73.74 -39.67 -96.85
N ARG A 343 72.50 -39.94 -97.26
CA ARG A 343 72.20 -41.01 -98.22
C ARG A 343 72.89 -40.80 -99.56
N PHE A 344 72.88 -39.57 -100.08
CA PHE A 344 73.59 -39.24 -101.33
C PHE A 344 75.10 -39.39 -101.19
N VAL A 345 75.68 -38.85 -100.11
CA VAL A 345 77.11 -38.98 -99.83
C VAL A 345 77.50 -40.45 -99.68
N GLY A 346 76.73 -41.21 -98.90
CA GLY A 346 76.92 -42.65 -98.71
C GLY A 346 76.81 -43.46 -100.01
N LEU A 347 75.93 -43.06 -100.94
CA LEU A 347 75.84 -43.67 -102.27
C LEU A 347 77.11 -43.41 -103.10
N PHE A 348 77.63 -42.18 -103.07
CA PHE A 348 78.89 -41.85 -103.76
C PHE A 348 80.09 -42.55 -103.11
N ASP A 349 80.14 -42.62 -101.78
CA ASP A 349 81.21 -43.31 -101.07
C ASP A 349 81.16 -44.82 -101.33
N ALA A 350 79.97 -45.42 -101.35
CA ALA A 350 79.76 -46.80 -101.78
C ALA A 350 80.26 -47.03 -103.22
N TYR A 351 79.93 -46.13 -104.16
CA TYR A 351 80.40 -46.23 -105.54
C TYR A 351 81.93 -46.07 -105.66
N ARG A 352 82.53 -45.14 -104.89
CA ARG A 352 84.00 -44.95 -104.86
C ARG A 352 84.72 -46.14 -104.24
N ALA A 353 84.17 -46.70 -103.16
CA ALA A 353 84.70 -47.92 -102.53
C ALA A 353 84.63 -49.10 -103.50
N PHE A 354 83.54 -49.24 -104.25
CA PHE A 354 83.39 -50.24 -105.30
C PHE A 354 84.44 -50.08 -106.41
N LEU A 355 84.64 -48.87 -106.94
CA LEU A 355 85.66 -48.60 -107.96
C LEU A 355 87.09 -48.83 -107.45
N ALA A 356 87.35 -48.55 -106.18
CA ALA A 356 88.65 -48.77 -105.54
C ALA A 356 88.88 -50.23 -105.09
N GLN A 357 87.94 -51.14 -105.35
CA GLN A 357 87.97 -52.54 -104.92
C GLN A 357 88.15 -52.71 -103.40
N ARG A 358 87.67 -51.75 -102.61
CA ARG A 358 87.72 -51.77 -101.14
C ARG A 358 86.47 -52.45 -100.60
N HIS A 359 86.45 -53.78 -100.67
CA HIS A 359 85.29 -54.59 -100.32
C HIS A 359 84.99 -54.66 -98.81
N ASP A 360 85.93 -54.21 -97.96
CA ASP A 360 85.77 -54.16 -96.50
C ASP A 360 85.14 -52.84 -95.99
N ASP A 361 84.60 -52.01 -96.88
CA ASP A 361 83.99 -50.73 -96.49
C ASP A 361 82.69 -50.96 -95.68
N ALA A 362 82.57 -50.28 -94.54
CA ALA A 362 81.43 -50.39 -93.65
C ALA A 362 80.12 -49.93 -94.29
N THR A 363 80.19 -48.99 -95.24
CA THR A 363 79.05 -48.42 -95.97
C THR A 363 78.48 -49.45 -96.95
N LEU A 364 79.36 -50.13 -97.69
CA LEU A 364 79.00 -51.22 -98.58
C LEU A 364 78.43 -52.41 -97.80
N SER A 365 79.04 -52.78 -96.67
CA SER A 365 78.61 -53.94 -95.88
C SER A 365 77.21 -53.80 -95.27
N ARG A 366 76.76 -52.58 -94.95
CA ARG A 366 75.46 -52.35 -94.28
C ARG A 366 74.27 -52.31 -95.24
N ALA A 367 74.46 -51.68 -96.39
CA ALA A 367 73.36 -51.33 -97.28
C ALA A 367 73.43 -52.02 -98.65
N SER A 368 74.33 -52.99 -98.83
CA SER A 368 74.45 -53.76 -100.06
C SER A 368 74.66 -55.24 -99.83
N ASN A 369 74.52 -56.04 -100.89
CA ASN A 369 74.81 -57.48 -100.89
C ASN A 369 76.31 -57.81 -101.08
N ILE A 370 77.25 -56.89 -100.76
CA ILE A 370 78.69 -57.07 -100.97
C ILE A 370 79.26 -58.36 -100.34
N ALA A 371 78.68 -58.81 -99.22
CA ALA A 371 79.08 -60.06 -98.56
C ALA A 371 78.92 -61.32 -99.45
N ALA A 372 78.09 -61.25 -100.50
CA ALA A 372 77.93 -62.33 -101.48
C ALA A 372 79.09 -62.40 -102.50
N PHE A 373 80.01 -61.42 -102.50
CA PHE A 373 81.08 -61.25 -103.50
C PHE A 373 82.50 -61.46 -102.93
N SER A 374 82.64 -62.16 -101.81
CA SER A 374 83.93 -62.40 -101.12
C SER A 374 85.01 -63.09 -101.97
N HIS A 375 84.63 -63.78 -103.05
CA HIS A 375 85.53 -64.55 -103.91
C HIS A 375 85.44 -64.18 -105.40
N ARG A 376 84.60 -63.20 -105.78
CA ARG A 376 84.42 -62.75 -107.16
C ARG A 376 84.04 -61.27 -107.20
N ALA A 377 84.62 -60.48 -108.10
CA ALA A 377 84.26 -59.07 -108.22
C ALA A 377 82.86 -58.91 -108.85
N PRO A 378 81.99 -58.02 -108.33
CA PRO A 378 80.72 -57.70 -108.98
C PRO A 378 80.96 -57.07 -110.34
N ARG A 379 80.10 -57.37 -111.32
CA ARG A 379 80.22 -56.83 -112.70
C ARG A 379 79.62 -55.43 -112.84
N GLY A 380 78.72 -55.05 -111.95
CA GLY A 380 78.06 -53.75 -111.97
C GLY A 380 77.40 -53.40 -110.63
N LEU A 381 76.87 -52.19 -110.54
CA LEU A 381 76.13 -51.67 -109.38
C LEU A 381 74.66 -51.48 -109.76
N LEU A 382 73.74 -52.04 -108.99
CA LEU A 382 72.31 -51.80 -109.10
C LEU A 382 71.82 -51.06 -107.86
N VAL A 383 71.14 -49.93 -108.04
CA VAL A 383 70.59 -49.14 -106.93
C VAL A 383 69.08 -49.37 -106.84
N VAL A 384 68.60 -49.80 -105.67
CA VAL A 384 67.19 -50.02 -105.37
C VAL A 384 66.65 -48.87 -104.53
N GLY A 385 65.40 -48.47 -104.79
CA GLY A 385 64.78 -47.29 -104.17
C GLY A 385 65.01 -46.00 -104.98
N LEU A 386 64.88 -46.10 -106.30
CA LEU A 386 65.04 -44.98 -107.24
C LEU A 386 64.07 -43.84 -106.93
N GLU A 387 62.85 -44.14 -106.46
CA GLU A 387 61.84 -43.16 -106.09
C GLU A 387 62.38 -42.24 -104.99
N ARG A 388 63.00 -42.84 -103.97
CA ARG A 388 63.58 -42.09 -102.85
C ARG A 388 64.84 -41.33 -103.27
N LEU A 389 65.66 -41.90 -104.15
CA LEU A 389 66.82 -41.21 -104.73
C LEU A 389 66.39 -39.97 -105.52
N LEU A 390 65.33 -40.08 -106.33
CA LEU A 390 64.78 -38.96 -107.10
C LEU A 390 64.16 -37.91 -106.20
N GLU A 391 63.43 -38.31 -105.15
CA GLU A 391 62.84 -37.41 -104.16
C GLU A 391 63.93 -36.65 -103.39
N ASP A 392 64.92 -37.36 -102.85
CA ASP A 392 66.05 -36.73 -102.17
C ASP A 392 66.83 -35.81 -103.15
N GLY A 393 67.04 -36.24 -104.40
CA GLY A 393 67.75 -35.47 -105.42
C GLY A 393 67.01 -34.19 -105.84
N ALA A 394 65.68 -34.23 -105.91
CA ALA A 394 64.84 -33.05 -106.16
C ALA A 394 64.89 -32.05 -105.00
N ASN A 395 65.10 -32.54 -103.78
CA ASN A 395 65.10 -31.76 -102.55
C ASN A 395 66.52 -31.33 -102.09
N LEU A 396 67.59 -31.77 -102.77
CA LEU A 396 68.96 -31.42 -102.42
C LEU A 396 69.45 -30.09 -103.04
N PRO A 397 70.26 -29.30 -102.31
CA PRO A 397 70.84 -28.04 -102.81
C PRO A 397 71.75 -28.19 -104.03
N LEU A 398 72.15 -29.41 -104.41
CA LEU A 398 73.04 -29.67 -105.55
C LEU A 398 72.37 -29.35 -106.91
N ALA A 399 71.07 -29.64 -107.06
CA ALA A 399 70.31 -29.22 -108.24
C ALA A 399 70.19 -27.69 -108.32
N ARG A 400 70.10 -27.02 -107.16
CA ARG A 400 70.12 -25.56 -107.04
C ARG A 400 71.51 -24.98 -107.33
N TYR A 401 72.58 -25.65 -106.91
CA TYR A 401 73.97 -25.26 -107.16
C TYR A 401 74.36 -25.45 -108.64
N LEU A 402 73.98 -26.56 -109.27
CA LEU A 402 74.20 -26.83 -110.70
C LEU A 402 73.39 -25.88 -111.60
N ARG A 403 72.13 -25.57 -111.25
CA ARG A 403 71.37 -24.51 -111.94
C ARG A 403 72.04 -23.15 -111.75
N MET A 404 72.47 -22.81 -110.54
CA MET A 404 73.18 -21.55 -110.30
C MET A 404 74.53 -21.45 -111.01
N SER A 405 75.30 -22.55 -111.15
CA SER A 405 76.57 -22.54 -111.87
C SER A 405 76.37 -22.38 -113.36
N VAL A 406 75.35 -23.03 -113.95
CA VAL A 406 74.94 -22.83 -115.34
C VAL A 406 74.47 -21.39 -115.57
N PHE A 407 73.57 -20.85 -114.73
CA PHE A 407 73.14 -19.44 -114.83
C PHE A 407 74.29 -18.44 -114.65
N ARG A 408 75.30 -18.76 -113.83
CA ARG A 408 76.47 -17.90 -113.63
C ARG A 408 77.41 -17.93 -114.84
N GLN A 409 77.57 -19.08 -115.50
CA GLN A 409 78.32 -19.21 -116.75
C GLN A 409 77.58 -18.54 -117.92
N GLU A 410 76.25 -18.70 -117.98
CA GLU A 410 75.38 -18.05 -118.96
C GLU A 410 75.40 -16.52 -118.80
N ALA A 411 75.37 -15.99 -117.58
CA ALA A 411 75.53 -14.55 -117.33
C ALA A 411 76.91 -14.00 -117.69
N VAL A 412 77.98 -14.81 -117.59
CA VAL A 412 79.32 -14.42 -118.07
C VAL A 412 79.37 -14.42 -119.60
N LEU A 413 78.78 -15.42 -120.25
CA LEU A 413 78.64 -15.47 -121.71
C LEU A 413 77.78 -14.32 -122.23
N GLN A 414 76.68 -14.01 -121.56
CA GLN A 414 75.80 -12.89 -121.93
C GLN A 414 76.54 -11.55 -121.80
N ARG A 415 77.32 -11.34 -120.74
CA ARG A 415 78.17 -10.14 -120.61
C ARG A 415 79.28 -10.07 -121.66
N LEU A 416 79.82 -11.21 -122.10
CA LEU A 416 80.78 -11.26 -123.19
C LEU A 416 80.11 -10.98 -124.54
N ILE A 417 78.89 -11.46 -124.76
CA ILE A 417 78.07 -11.16 -125.94
C ILE A 417 77.71 -9.66 -125.96
N ASP A 418 77.22 -9.11 -124.84
CA ASP A 418 76.91 -7.68 -124.70
C ASP A 418 78.16 -6.79 -124.85
N ALA A 419 79.35 -7.29 -124.49
CA ALA A 419 80.62 -6.60 -124.71
C ALA A 419 81.15 -6.73 -126.15
N VAL A 420 80.72 -7.75 -126.89
CA VAL A 420 81.06 -8.00 -128.29
C VAL A 420 80.05 -7.36 -129.26
N GLU A 421 78.82 -7.07 -128.81
CA GLU A 421 77.84 -6.21 -129.48
C GLU A 421 78.20 -4.72 -129.33
N SER A 422 79.35 -4.39 -129.92
CA SER A 422 79.82 -3.03 -130.21
C SER A 422 79.06 -2.45 -131.43
N PRO A 423 78.87 -1.13 -131.52
CA PRO A 423 77.74 -0.46 -132.19
C PRO A 423 77.92 -0.34 -133.71
N ARG A 424 77.98 -1.46 -134.41
CA ARG A 424 78.02 -1.48 -135.87
C ARG A 424 77.43 -2.77 -136.41
N LEU A 425 76.10 -2.92 -136.38
CA LEU A 425 75.36 -3.65 -137.42
C LEU A 425 73.86 -3.26 -137.29
N PRO A 426 73.23 -2.73 -138.36
CA PRO A 426 71.89 -2.14 -138.29
C PRO A 426 70.79 -3.21 -138.19
N ARG A 427 69.79 -2.93 -137.35
CA ARG A 427 68.54 -3.71 -137.29
C ARG A 427 67.79 -3.55 -138.60
N SER A 428 67.46 -4.65 -139.25
CA SER A 428 66.52 -4.67 -140.39
C SER A 428 65.33 -5.56 -140.03
N SER A 429 64.16 -4.91 -140.09
CA SER A 429 62.79 -5.39 -140.36
C SER A 429 62.38 -6.78 -139.88
#